data_AF-A0AAD3DN03-F1
#
_entry.id   AF-A0AAD3DN03-F1
#
_cell.length_a   1.000
_cell.length_b   1.000
_cell.length_c   1.000
_cell.angle_alpha   90.00
_cell.angle_beta   90.00
_cell.angle_gamma   90.00
#
_symmetry.space_group_name_H-M   'P 1'
#
loop_
_entity.id
_entity.type
_entity.pdbx_description
1 polymer ?
#
loop_
_entity_poly.entity_id
_entity_poly.type
_entity_poly.pdbx_seq_one_letter_code
_entity_poly.pdbx_strand_id
1 'polypeptide(L)'
;MASDEAVAAMARTILAEKRARKAAEDDALRLYNRVRQLQKEEDRAQKRILETKRKAKEIIKARERNEQKLLEKEQRQRELQEQVEEQKLDNLKAKEEALRHRIEQEHKIYQEKLEVVQKTKEERAEIERLLAESRLLARKEALEQKDTIRKQQEDARRKIETLKLQKLTAAQEEYERRLREEIDAKLAKEEEIERLAQLELDLIERLKTKQVEQRKAYQQLEAVLSLGNVSTSKGLAAASKPSSPKVTAVASAAAVASPSNLSQQPSQSGAMEGPPEEPSEEDVARAFAMYDTEGVGEIPTLSLDGLLRDLGVPLNPSQLSQAIAQLDTSQTGRISFGEFLLWWKG
;
A
#
# COMPACT_ATOMS: atom_id res chain seq x y z
N MET A 1 148.69 104.89 -40.36
CA MET A 1 147.86 104.06 -41.26
C MET A 1 147.29 102.81 -40.57
N ALA A 2 147.86 102.30 -39.46
CA ALA A 2 147.29 101.15 -38.73
C ALA A 2 146.05 101.46 -37.87
N SER A 3 145.76 102.73 -37.57
CA SER A 3 144.62 103.16 -36.74
C SER A 3 143.28 103.21 -37.50
N ASP A 4 143.29 103.59 -38.78
CA ASP A 4 142.06 103.70 -39.59
C ASP A 4 141.49 102.33 -40.00
N GLU A 5 142.35 101.34 -40.19
CA GLU A 5 141.93 99.98 -40.59
C GLU A 5 141.26 99.23 -39.42
N ALA A 6 141.73 99.45 -38.19
CA ALA A 6 141.09 98.93 -36.97
C ALA A 6 139.70 99.56 -36.74
N VAL A 7 139.55 100.87 -36.97
CA VAL A 7 138.27 101.58 -36.87
C VAL A 7 137.30 101.11 -37.95
N ALA A 8 137.77 100.90 -39.19
CA ALA A 8 136.95 100.36 -40.28
C ALA A 8 136.52 98.90 -40.05
N ALA A 9 137.40 98.05 -39.48
CA ALA A 9 137.05 96.69 -39.07
C ALA A 9 136.00 96.70 -37.95
N MET A 10 136.15 97.56 -36.94
CA MET A 10 135.19 97.73 -35.86
C MET A 10 133.83 98.21 -36.37
N ALA A 11 133.80 99.14 -37.34
CA ALA A 11 132.57 99.59 -37.99
C ALA A 11 131.88 98.48 -38.80
N ARG A 12 132.64 97.62 -39.51
CA ARG A 12 132.09 96.45 -40.22
C ARG A 12 131.49 95.43 -39.25
N THR A 13 132.17 95.15 -38.13
CA THR A 13 131.67 94.26 -37.08
C THR A 13 130.41 94.81 -36.43
N ILE A 14 130.37 96.11 -36.11
CA ILE A 14 129.17 96.77 -35.57
C ILE A 14 128.00 96.69 -36.58
N LEU A 15 128.27 96.86 -37.87
CA LEU A 15 127.24 96.80 -38.90
C LEU A 15 126.72 95.38 -39.16
N ALA A 16 127.60 94.37 -39.07
CA ALA A 16 127.23 92.95 -39.10
C ALA A 16 126.38 92.59 -37.88
N GLU A 17 126.77 93.04 -36.68
CA GLU A 17 126.02 92.81 -35.44
C GLU A 17 124.65 93.51 -35.46
N LYS A 18 124.56 94.72 -36.04
CA LYS A 18 123.27 95.40 -36.27
C LYS A 18 122.37 94.65 -37.24
N ARG A 19 122.92 94.05 -38.30
CA ARG A 19 122.16 93.20 -39.25
C ARG A 19 121.72 91.89 -38.60
N ALA A 20 122.58 91.25 -37.81
CA ALA A 20 122.26 90.04 -37.06
C ALA A 20 121.17 90.30 -36.02
N ARG A 21 121.26 91.42 -35.28
CA ARG A 21 120.21 91.89 -34.37
C ARG A 21 118.89 92.10 -35.09
N LYS A 22 118.89 92.79 -36.24
CA LYS A 22 117.67 93.01 -37.03
C LYS A 22 117.06 91.69 -37.52
N ALA A 23 117.88 90.74 -37.98
CA ALA A 23 117.41 89.41 -38.36
C ALA A 23 116.80 88.64 -37.18
N ALA A 24 117.41 88.72 -35.99
CA ALA A 24 116.87 88.13 -34.76
C ALA A 24 115.57 88.80 -34.31
N GLU A 25 115.45 90.12 -34.47
CA GLU A 25 114.20 90.87 -34.21
C GLU A 25 113.09 90.47 -35.19
N ASP A 26 113.39 90.34 -36.49
CA ASP A 26 112.45 89.87 -37.51
C ASP A 26 112.03 88.41 -37.27
N ASP A 27 112.95 87.54 -36.83
CA ASP A 27 112.67 86.15 -36.44
C ASP A 27 111.81 86.08 -35.17
N ALA A 28 112.11 86.90 -34.17
CA ALA A 28 111.30 87.02 -32.97
C ALA A 28 109.88 87.49 -33.30
N LEU A 29 109.72 88.43 -34.26
CA LEU A 29 108.42 88.90 -34.72
C LEU A 29 107.63 87.79 -35.45
N ARG A 30 108.31 87.00 -36.31
CA ARG A 30 107.70 85.84 -36.98
C ARG A 30 107.27 84.77 -35.98
N LEU A 31 108.11 84.46 -34.99
CA LEU A 31 107.78 83.54 -33.91
C LEU A 31 106.62 84.06 -33.06
N TYR A 32 106.62 85.35 -32.69
CA TYR A 32 105.52 85.97 -31.96
C TYR A 32 104.19 85.84 -32.71
N ASN A 33 104.17 86.14 -34.00
CA ASN A 33 102.97 85.99 -34.83
C ASN A 33 102.50 84.53 -34.93
N ARG A 34 103.45 83.58 -35.05
CA ARG A 34 103.14 82.13 -35.08
C ARG A 34 102.60 81.63 -33.74
N VAL A 35 103.21 82.03 -32.63
CA VAL A 35 102.73 81.70 -31.27
C VAL A 35 101.32 82.24 -31.06
N ARG A 36 101.07 83.49 -31.46
CA ARG A 36 99.74 84.11 -31.36
C ARG A 36 98.69 83.39 -32.20
N GLN A 37 99.04 82.89 -33.39
CA GLN A 37 98.13 82.12 -34.23
C GLN A 37 97.85 80.74 -33.60
N LEU A 38 98.88 80.04 -33.12
CA LEU A 38 98.74 78.76 -32.44
C LEU A 38 97.89 78.87 -31.18
N GLN A 39 98.06 79.93 -30.38
CA GLN A 39 97.20 80.20 -29.22
C GLN A 39 95.74 80.41 -29.62
N LYS A 40 95.46 81.15 -30.70
CA LYS A 40 94.08 81.31 -31.21
C LYS A 40 93.50 79.98 -31.69
N GLU A 41 94.30 79.13 -32.32
CA GLU A 41 93.88 77.79 -32.76
C GLU A 41 93.65 76.86 -31.57
N GLU A 42 94.52 76.92 -30.55
CA GLU A 42 94.37 76.22 -29.29
C GLU A 42 93.10 76.65 -28.55
N ASP A 43 92.85 77.95 -28.39
CA ASP A 43 91.62 78.48 -27.78
C ASP A 43 90.35 77.99 -28.50
N ARG A 44 90.39 77.95 -29.84
CA ARG A 44 89.29 77.42 -30.65
C ARG A 44 89.11 75.92 -30.44
N ALA A 45 90.20 75.15 -30.38
CA ALA A 45 90.16 73.72 -30.10
C ALA A 45 89.65 73.44 -28.67
N GLN A 46 90.13 74.18 -27.67
CA GLN A 46 89.69 74.10 -26.29
C GLN A 46 88.19 74.40 -26.15
N LYS A 47 87.69 75.45 -26.81
CA LYS A 47 86.24 75.77 -26.84
C LYS A 47 85.42 74.62 -27.43
N ARG A 48 85.87 74.03 -28.54
CA ARG A 48 85.21 72.85 -29.14
C ARG A 48 85.23 71.65 -28.20
N ILE A 49 86.36 71.38 -27.55
CA ILE A 49 86.49 70.27 -26.57
C ILE A 49 85.58 70.51 -25.35
N LEU A 50 85.47 71.75 -24.86
CA LEU A 50 84.55 72.10 -23.78
C LEU A 50 83.09 71.90 -24.18
N GLU A 51 82.73 72.31 -25.40
CA GLU A 51 81.39 72.14 -25.93
C GLU A 51 81.02 70.66 -26.11
N THR A 52 81.92 69.84 -26.67
CA THR A 52 81.71 68.40 -26.80
C THR A 52 81.62 67.71 -25.44
N LYS A 53 82.47 68.09 -24.47
CA LYS A 53 82.38 67.61 -23.08
C LYS A 53 81.05 68.00 -22.43
N ARG A 54 80.55 69.21 -22.68
CA ARG A 54 79.24 69.65 -22.16
C ARG A 54 78.10 68.85 -22.78
N LYS A 55 78.08 68.70 -24.11
CA LYS A 55 77.10 67.88 -24.83
C LYS A 55 77.15 66.41 -24.37
N ALA A 56 78.34 65.84 -24.18
CA ALA A 56 78.50 64.48 -23.65
C ALA A 56 77.90 64.34 -22.24
N LYS A 57 78.14 65.31 -21.34
CA LYS A 57 77.52 65.33 -20.01
C LYS A 57 75.99 65.40 -20.06
N GLU A 58 75.44 66.19 -20.98
CA GLU A 58 73.98 66.30 -21.16
C GLU A 58 73.37 64.99 -21.69
N ILE A 59 74.04 64.32 -22.62
CA ILE A 59 73.62 63.00 -23.14
C ILE A 59 73.64 61.94 -22.03
N ILE A 60 74.69 61.91 -21.21
CA ILE A 60 74.78 60.97 -20.08
C ILE A 60 73.62 61.22 -19.10
N LYS A 61 73.39 62.47 -18.69
CA LYS A 61 72.25 62.81 -17.81
C LYS A 61 70.89 62.52 -18.44
N ALA A 62 70.76 62.63 -19.76
CA ALA A 62 69.53 62.27 -20.46
C ALA A 62 69.33 60.75 -20.46
N ARG A 63 70.40 59.98 -20.69
CA ARG A 63 70.39 58.52 -20.62
C ARG A 63 70.05 58.01 -19.23
N GLU A 64 70.68 58.55 -18.19
CA GLU A 64 70.38 58.23 -16.78
C GLU A 64 68.90 58.50 -16.44
N ARG A 65 68.36 59.65 -16.83
CA ARG A 65 66.93 59.96 -16.62
C ARG A 65 65.99 59.02 -17.38
N ASN A 66 66.37 58.63 -18.60
CA ASN A 66 65.57 57.70 -19.40
C ASN A 66 65.62 56.28 -18.82
N GLU A 67 66.79 55.86 -18.35
CA GLU A 67 67.00 54.57 -17.67
C GLU A 67 66.23 54.51 -16.35
N GLN A 68 66.26 55.58 -15.55
CA GLN A 68 65.44 55.69 -14.33
C GLN A 68 63.95 55.57 -14.65
N LYS A 69 63.45 56.28 -15.67
CA LYS A 69 62.03 56.17 -16.08
C LYS A 69 61.67 54.77 -16.56
N LEU A 70 62.59 54.08 -17.24
CA LEU A 70 62.37 52.71 -17.69
C LEU A 70 62.28 51.77 -16.49
N LEU A 71 63.21 51.89 -15.53
CA LEU A 71 63.22 51.11 -14.29
C LEU A 71 61.97 51.37 -13.45
N GLU A 72 61.55 52.63 -13.28
CA GLU A 72 60.32 52.99 -12.56
C GLU A 72 59.08 52.39 -13.26
N LYS A 73 59.03 52.42 -14.59
CA LYS A 73 57.93 51.82 -15.36
C LYS A 73 57.92 50.31 -15.21
N GLU A 74 59.08 49.66 -15.26
CA GLU A 74 59.24 48.22 -15.07
C GLU A 74 58.83 47.80 -13.65
N GLN A 75 59.27 48.54 -12.63
CA GLN A 75 58.86 48.33 -11.24
C GLN A 75 57.35 48.47 -11.07
N ARG A 76 56.75 49.56 -11.58
CA ARG A 76 55.30 49.76 -11.51
C ARG A 76 54.54 48.65 -12.24
N GLN A 77 55.05 48.19 -13.37
CA GLN A 77 54.44 47.08 -14.12
C GLN A 77 54.54 45.77 -13.34
N ARG A 78 55.67 45.53 -12.66
CA ARG A 78 55.88 44.37 -11.80
C ARG A 78 54.98 44.40 -10.56
N GLU A 79 54.87 45.53 -9.88
CA GLU A 79 53.96 45.71 -8.74
C GLU A 79 52.50 45.45 -9.15
N LEU A 80 52.09 45.97 -10.31
CA LEU A 80 50.75 45.72 -10.83
C LEU A 80 50.53 44.24 -11.17
N GLN A 81 51.55 43.56 -11.72
CA GLN A 81 51.49 42.12 -11.98
C GLN A 81 51.38 41.33 -10.67
N GLU A 82 52.19 41.66 -9.67
CA GLU A 82 52.16 41.02 -8.35
C GLU A 82 50.77 41.20 -7.69
N GLN A 83 50.17 42.39 -7.75
CA GLN A 83 48.80 42.62 -7.26
C GLN A 83 47.75 41.77 -8.00
N VAL A 84 47.87 41.64 -9.33
CA VAL A 84 46.95 40.81 -10.11
C VAL A 84 47.12 39.33 -9.76
N GLU A 85 48.34 38.86 -9.54
CA GLU A 85 48.60 37.48 -9.10
C GLU A 85 48.07 37.21 -7.68
N GLU A 86 48.26 38.16 -6.76
CA GLU A 86 47.70 38.08 -5.41
C GLU A 86 46.17 38.02 -5.44
N GLN A 87 45.53 38.91 -6.20
CA GLN A 87 44.08 38.87 -6.40
C GLN A 87 43.60 37.55 -7.03
N LYS A 88 44.36 36.97 -7.96
CA LYS A 88 44.01 35.67 -8.54
C LYS A 88 44.10 34.56 -7.47
N LEU A 89 45.12 34.59 -6.63
CA LEU A 89 45.32 33.63 -5.55
C LEU A 89 44.17 33.71 -4.53
N ASP A 90 43.78 34.91 -4.12
CA ASP A 90 42.68 35.11 -3.18
C ASP A 90 41.33 34.71 -3.79
N ASN A 91 41.10 35.03 -5.06
CA ASN A 91 39.92 34.55 -5.78
C ASN A 91 39.90 33.02 -5.92
N LEU A 92 41.06 32.36 -6.08
CA LEU A 92 41.15 30.91 -6.10
C LEU A 92 40.84 30.30 -4.74
N LYS A 93 41.41 30.84 -3.65
CA LYS A 93 41.10 30.41 -2.28
C LYS A 93 39.62 30.56 -1.96
N ALA A 94 39.03 31.70 -2.27
CA ALA A 94 37.60 31.95 -2.05
C ALA A 94 36.73 30.96 -2.85
N LYS A 95 37.12 30.60 -4.07
CA LYS A 95 36.45 29.56 -4.86
C LYS A 95 36.58 28.18 -4.24
N GLU A 96 37.76 27.81 -3.73
CA GLU A 96 37.98 26.53 -3.05
C GLU A 96 37.17 26.43 -1.76
N GLU A 97 37.12 27.49 -0.96
CA GLU A 97 36.31 27.57 0.26
C GLU A 97 34.81 27.46 -0.04
N ALA A 98 34.33 28.17 -1.08
CA ALA A 98 32.95 28.08 -1.52
C ALA A 98 32.58 26.66 -2.00
N LEU A 99 33.49 25.98 -2.72
CA LEU A 99 33.31 24.59 -3.13
C LEU A 99 33.27 23.64 -1.93
N ARG A 100 34.17 23.81 -0.95
CA ARG A 100 34.19 23.01 0.28
C ARG A 100 32.87 23.15 1.04
N HIS A 101 32.42 24.38 1.24
CA HIS A 101 31.17 24.65 1.93
C HIS A 101 29.97 24.03 1.19
N ARG A 102 29.95 24.09 -0.15
CA ARG A 102 28.91 23.44 -0.95
C ARG A 102 28.92 21.92 -0.78
N ILE A 103 30.09 21.29 -0.82
CA ILE A 103 30.23 19.83 -0.60
C ILE A 103 29.77 19.45 0.82
N GLU A 104 30.15 20.24 1.83
CA GLU A 104 29.71 20.02 3.21
C GLU A 104 28.19 20.15 3.36
N GLN A 105 27.58 21.15 2.72
CA GLN A 105 26.13 21.31 2.69
C GLN A 105 25.43 20.14 1.99
N GLU A 106 25.93 19.72 0.83
CA GLU A 106 25.39 18.57 0.10
C GLU A 106 25.50 17.28 0.93
N HIS A 107 26.64 17.07 1.59
CA HIS A 107 26.85 15.93 2.50
C HIS A 107 25.91 15.98 3.71
N LYS A 108 25.72 17.16 4.31
CA LYS A 108 24.78 17.35 5.43
C LYS A 108 23.34 17.02 5.01
N ILE A 109 22.89 17.52 3.86
CA ILE A 109 21.56 17.19 3.31
C ILE A 109 21.43 15.69 3.07
N TYR A 110 22.49 15.04 2.55
CA TYR A 110 22.49 13.60 2.33
C TYR A 110 22.37 12.82 3.64
N GLN A 111 23.09 13.22 4.68
CA GLN A 111 23.00 12.61 6.02
C GLN A 111 21.60 12.78 6.61
N GLU A 112 21.03 13.99 6.56
CA GLU A 112 19.66 14.25 7.04
C GLU A 112 18.63 13.39 6.29
N LYS A 113 18.76 13.25 4.96
CA LYS A 113 17.91 12.35 4.16
C LYS A 113 18.06 10.89 4.60
N LEU A 114 19.29 10.43 4.86
CA LEU A 114 19.56 9.07 5.33
C LEU A 114 18.88 8.82 6.69
N GLU A 115 18.96 9.77 7.62
CA GLU A 115 18.31 9.69 8.93
C GLU A 115 16.78 9.62 8.80
N VAL A 116 16.17 10.44 7.94
CA VAL A 116 14.72 10.40 7.69
C VAL A 116 14.30 9.05 7.12
N VAL A 117 15.07 8.50 6.17
CA VAL A 117 14.81 7.16 5.61
C VAL A 117 14.93 6.07 6.69
N GLN A 118 15.89 6.17 7.61
CA GLN A 118 16.03 5.23 8.71
C GLN A 118 14.85 5.30 9.67
N LYS A 119 14.47 6.51 10.13
CA LYS A 119 13.32 6.70 11.03
C LYS A 119 12.02 6.19 10.42
N THR A 120 11.75 6.55 9.17
CA THR A 120 10.54 6.07 8.47
C THR A 120 10.54 4.55 8.28
N LYS A 121 11.71 3.92 8.07
CA LYS A 121 11.84 2.46 8.02
C LYS A 121 11.56 1.81 9.37
N GLU A 122 12.07 2.39 10.46
CA GLU A 122 11.83 1.91 11.83
C GLU A 122 10.35 2.05 12.20
N GLU A 123 9.74 3.20 11.95
CA GLU A 123 8.30 3.45 12.16
C GLU A 123 7.46 2.46 11.36
N ARG A 124 7.78 2.22 10.09
CA ARG A 124 7.08 1.23 9.26
C ARG A 124 7.21 -0.18 9.82
N ALA A 125 8.40 -0.57 10.27
CA ALA A 125 8.63 -1.88 10.86
C ALA A 125 7.85 -2.05 12.18
N GLU A 126 7.74 -1.00 12.99
CA GLU A 126 6.96 -1.02 14.22
C GLU A 126 5.45 -1.13 13.93
N ILE A 127 4.93 -0.36 12.97
CA ILE A 127 3.54 -0.46 12.51
C ILE A 127 3.26 -1.88 11.99
N GLU A 128 4.16 -2.45 11.18
CA GLU A 128 4.01 -3.81 10.67
C GLU A 128 4.00 -4.85 11.80
N ARG A 129 4.83 -4.66 12.83
CA ARG A 129 4.87 -5.53 14.02
C ARG A 129 3.55 -5.47 14.80
N LEU A 130 3.03 -4.26 15.04
CA LEU A 130 1.74 -4.07 15.73
C LEU A 130 0.57 -4.67 14.94
N LEU A 131 0.59 -4.49 13.61
CA LEU A 131 -0.42 -5.10 12.73
C LEU A 131 -0.35 -6.63 12.77
N ALA A 132 0.86 -7.20 12.78
CA ALA A 132 1.05 -8.65 12.91
C ALA A 132 0.55 -9.18 14.27
N GLU A 133 0.82 -8.46 15.36
CA GLU A 133 0.34 -8.79 16.70
C GLU A 133 -1.18 -8.74 16.79
N SER A 134 -1.80 -7.66 16.27
CA SER A 134 -3.26 -7.53 16.18
C SER A 134 -3.90 -8.66 15.36
N ARG A 135 -3.29 -9.02 14.22
CA ARG A 135 -3.75 -10.16 13.40
C ARG A 135 -3.65 -11.50 14.13
N LEU A 136 -2.59 -11.72 14.93
CA LEU A 136 -2.45 -12.94 15.73
C LEU A 136 -3.51 -13.01 16.84
N LEU A 137 -3.79 -11.89 17.51
CA LEU A 137 -4.85 -11.81 18.51
C LEU A 137 -6.23 -12.09 17.89
N ALA A 138 -6.57 -11.40 16.80
CA ALA A 138 -7.82 -11.63 16.07
C ALA A 138 -7.96 -13.10 15.62
N ARG A 139 -6.86 -13.73 15.17
CA ARG A 139 -6.84 -15.15 14.81
C ARG A 139 -7.09 -16.06 16.03
N LYS A 140 -6.50 -15.76 17.19
CA LYS A 140 -6.74 -16.51 18.43
C LYS A 140 -8.20 -16.39 18.86
N GLU A 141 -8.74 -15.18 18.89
CA GLU A 141 -10.15 -14.94 19.22
C GLU A 141 -11.10 -15.68 18.28
N ALA A 142 -10.81 -15.67 16.96
CA ALA A 142 -11.61 -16.41 15.99
C ALA A 142 -11.56 -17.94 16.22
N LEU A 143 -10.41 -18.49 16.65
CA LEU A 143 -10.30 -19.90 17.03
C LEU A 143 -11.11 -20.21 18.30
N GLU A 144 -11.04 -19.36 19.31
CA GLU A 144 -11.83 -19.50 20.54
C GLU A 144 -13.34 -19.44 20.24
N GLN A 145 -13.77 -18.50 19.39
CA GLN A 145 -15.15 -18.42 18.92
C GLN A 145 -15.56 -19.70 18.17
N LYS A 146 -14.71 -20.23 17.30
CA LYS A 146 -14.97 -21.50 16.60
C LYS A 146 -15.11 -22.67 17.58
N ASP A 147 -14.28 -22.74 18.61
CA ASP A 147 -14.32 -23.80 19.61
C ASP A 147 -15.58 -23.72 20.50
N THR A 148 -16.02 -22.51 20.86
CA THR A 148 -17.28 -22.31 21.60
C THR A 148 -18.49 -22.74 20.77
N ILE A 149 -18.55 -22.34 19.50
CA ILE A 149 -19.61 -22.79 18.57
C ILE A 149 -19.59 -24.32 18.44
N ARG A 150 -18.42 -24.92 18.28
CA ARG A 150 -18.28 -26.38 18.20
C ARG A 150 -18.80 -27.07 19.46
N LYS A 151 -18.43 -26.59 20.66
CA LYS A 151 -18.94 -27.14 21.93
C LYS A 151 -20.47 -27.03 22.01
N GLN A 152 -21.03 -25.87 21.68
CA GLN A 152 -22.50 -25.69 21.66
C GLN A 152 -23.19 -26.66 20.69
N GLN A 153 -22.61 -26.89 19.51
CA GLN A 153 -23.12 -27.87 18.55
C GLN A 153 -23.05 -29.31 19.07
N GLU A 154 -21.93 -29.68 19.71
CA GLU A 154 -21.76 -31.01 20.32
C GLU A 154 -22.75 -31.22 21.48
N ASP A 155 -22.94 -30.23 22.34
CA ASP A 155 -23.91 -30.30 23.45
C ASP A 155 -25.36 -30.35 22.95
N ALA A 156 -25.70 -29.57 21.92
CA ALA A 156 -27.01 -29.65 21.27
C ALA A 156 -27.25 -31.05 20.66
N ARG A 157 -26.24 -31.63 19.99
CA ARG A 157 -26.31 -33.00 19.46
C ARG A 157 -26.51 -34.03 20.56
N ARG A 158 -25.72 -33.96 21.65
CA ARG A 158 -25.87 -34.83 22.82
C ARG A 158 -27.26 -34.72 23.42
N LYS A 159 -27.81 -33.51 23.53
CA LYS A 159 -29.17 -33.31 24.05
C LYS A 159 -30.24 -33.90 23.13
N ILE A 160 -30.06 -33.81 21.81
CA ILE A 160 -30.95 -34.48 20.85
C ILE A 160 -30.85 -36.00 21.01
N GLU A 161 -29.64 -36.54 21.14
CA GLU A 161 -29.39 -37.97 21.29
C GLU A 161 -29.99 -38.51 22.60
N THR A 162 -29.82 -37.80 23.72
CA THR A 162 -30.40 -38.18 25.01
C THR A 162 -31.94 -38.16 24.95
N LEU A 163 -32.54 -37.15 24.32
CA LEU A 163 -33.99 -37.10 24.12
C LEU A 163 -34.50 -38.23 23.23
N LYS A 164 -33.76 -38.60 22.18
CA LYS A 164 -34.10 -39.75 21.33
C LYS A 164 -34.05 -41.04 22.12
N LEU A 165 -33.00 -41.25 22.91
CA LEU A 165 -32.86 -42.42 23.76
C LEU A 165 -33.99 -42.51 24.79
N GLN A 166 -34.29 -41.40 25.48
CA GLN A 166 -35.41 -41.34 26.43
C GLN A 166 -36.77 -41.65 25.79
N LYS A 167 -37.02 -41.16 24.58
CA LYS A 167 -38.26 -41.50 23.85
C LYS A 167 -38.32 -42.98 23.50
N LEU A 168 -37.20 -43.57 23.10
CA LEU A 168 -37.12 -45.00 22.77
C LEU A 168 -37.30 -45.86 24.02
N THR A 169 -36.64 -45.53 25.14
CA THR A 169 -36.81 -46.25 26.40
C THR A 169 -38.24 -46.13 26.94
N ALA A 170 -38.84 -44.95 26.90
CA ALA A 170 -40.24 -44.76 27.31
C ALA A 170 -41.20 -45.59 26.44
N ALA A 171 -40.96 -45.65 25.13
CA ALA A 171 -41.77 -46.49 24.22
C ALA A 171 -41.58 -47.99 24.51
N GLN A 172 -40.35 -48.43 24.83
CA GLN A 172 -40.07 -49.80 25.25
C GLN A 172 -40.76 -50.14 26.57
N GLU A 173 -40.66 -49.28 27.58
CA GLU A 173 -41.33 -49.46 28.88
C GLU A 173 -42.86 -49.51 28.72
N GLU A 174 -43.43 -48.68 27.85
CA GLU A 174 -44.86 -48.73 27.56
C GLU A 174 -45.25 -50.04 26.89
N TYR A 175 -44.46 -50.52 25.93
CA TYR A 175 -44.66 -51.81 25.28
C TYR A 175 -44.55 -52.97 26.29
N GLU A 176 -43.53 -52.97 27.14
CA GLU A 176 -43.37 -53.96 28.20
C GLU A 176 -44.53 -53.94 29.19
N ARG A 177 -45.03 -52.76 29.55
CA ARG A 177 -46.21 -52.63 30.42
C ARG A 177 -47.44 -53.27 29.77
N ARG A 178 -47.72 -52.96 28.51
CA ARG A 178 -48.84 -53.58 27.77
C ARG A 178 -48.68 -55.09 27.65
N LEU A 179 -47.46 -55.57 27.40
CA LEU A 179 -47.18 -57.01 27.35
C LEU A 179 -47.43 -57.68 28.70
N ARG A 180 -47.03 -57.05 29.82
CA ARG A 180 -47.32 -57.56 31.17
C ARG A 180 -48.82 -57.61 31.44
N GLU A 181 -49.55 -56.55 31.11
CA GLU A 181 -51.02 -56.52 31.25
C GLU A 181 -51.70 -57.65 30.46
N GLU A 182 -51.25 -57.94 29.24
CA GLU A 182 -51.75 -59.07 28.43
C GLU A 182 -51.39 -60.43 29.03
N ILE A 183 -50.17 -60.59 29.56
CA ILE A 183 -49.75 -61.81 30.25
C ILE A 183 -50.60 -62.03 31.51
N ASP A 184 -50.81 -61.01 32.32
CA ASP A 184 -51.61 -61.08 33.54
C ASP A 184 -53.09 -61.39 33.21
N ALA A 185 -53.64 -60.75 32.17
CA ALA A 185 -54.98 -61.05 31.68
C ALA A 185 -55.11 -62.49 31.19
N LYS A 186 -54.10 -63.00 30.48
CA LYS A 186 -54.03 -64.39 30.04
C LYS A 186 -53.97 -65.34 31.24
N LEU A 187 -53.10 -65.09 32.21
CA LEU A 187 -52.99 -65.91 33.44
C LEU A 187 -54.31 -65.95 34.21
N ALA A 188 -54.97 -64.80 34.38
CA ALA A 188 -56.29 -64.74 35.03
C ALA A 188 -57.35 -65.57 34.30
N LYS A 189 -57.29 -65.63 32.96
CA LYS A 189 -58.17 -66.49 32.15
C LYS A 189 -57.81 -67.96 32.24
N GLU A 190 -56.52 -68.30 32.28
CA GLU A 190 -56.07 -69.66 32.54
C GLU A 190 -56.56 -70.15 33.92
N GLU A 191 -56.45 -69.34 34.98
CA GLU A 191 -57.02 -69.65 36.29
C GLU A 191 -58.54 -69.84 36.27
N GLU A 192 -59.27 -69.01 35.51
CA GLU A 192 -60.72 -69.14 35.34
C GLU A 192 -61.09 -70.46 34.63
N ILE A 193 -60.34 -70.83 33.58
CA ILE A 193 -60.50 -72.11 32.88
C ILE A 193 -60.21 -73.27 33.82
N GLU A 194 -59.15 -73.21 34.63
CA GLU A 194 -58.83 -74.23 35.61
C GLU A 194 -59.96 -74.42 36.64
N ARG A 195 -60.53 -73.33 37.15
CA ARG A 195 -61.70 -73.39 38.05
C ARG A 195 -62.92 -74.02 37.36
N LEU A 196 -63.20 -73.66 36.11
CA LEU A 196 -64.29 -74.26 35.34
C LEU A 196 -64.06 -75.75 35.07
N ALA A 197 -62.82 -76.15 34.78
CA ALA A 197 -62.44 -77.55 34.57
C ALA A 197 -62.61 -78.39 35.86
N GLN A 198 -62.30 -77.83 37.03
CA GLN A 198 -62.57 -78.49 38.32
C GLN A 198 -64.07 -78.69 38.53
N LEU A 199 -64.88 -77.66 38.27
CA LEU A 199 -66.34 -77.77 38.36
C LEU A 199 -66.91 -78.79 37.37
N GLU A 200 -66.35 -78.88 36.16
CA GLU A 200 -66.72 -79.90 35.18
C GLU A 200 -66.42 -81.31 35.69
N LEU A 201 -65.21 -81.54 36.24
CA LEU A 201 -64.82 -82.84 36.81
C LEU A 201 -65.77 -83.26 37.95
N ASP A 202 -66.07 -82.35 38.87
CA ASP A 202 -67.03 -82.59 39.96
C ASP A 202 -68.43 -82.93 39.42
N LEU A 203 -68.88 -82.22 38.38
CA LEU A 203 -70.18 -82.48 37.77
C LEU A 203 -70.22 -83.84 37.07
N ILE A 204 -69.15 -84.22 36.37
CA ILE A 204 -68.98 -85.53 35.75
C ILE A 204 -69.01 -86.62 36.82
N GLU A 205 -68.31 -86.43 37.93
CA GLU A 205 -68.31 -87.39 39.04
C GLU A 205 -69.71 -87.56 39.63
N ARG A 206 -70.43 -86.46 39.90
CA ARG A 206 -71.83 -86.47 40.36
C ARG A 206 -72.78 -87.10 39.34
N LEU A 207 -72.57 -86.88 38.05
CA LEU A 207 -73.36 -87.53 37.00
C LEU A 207 -73.08 -89.03 36.95
N LYS A 208 -71.83 -89.45 37.11
CA LYS A 208 -71.44 -90.86 37.18
C LYS A 208 -72.05 -91.56 38.38
N THR A 209 -72.03 -90.93 39.57
CA THR A 209 -72.70 -91.48 40.76
C THR A 209 -74.21 -91.59 40.54
N LYS A 210 -74.86 -90.54 40.00
CA LYS A 210 -76.28 -90.58 39.63
C LYS A 210 -76.60 -91.64 38.58
N GLN A 211 -75.75 -91.85 37.57
CA GLN A 211 -75.95 -92.92 36.58
C GLN A 211 -75.81 -94.31 37.22
N VAL A 212 -74.88 -94.49 38.17
CA VAL A 212 -74.76 -95.74 38.94
C VAL A 212 -76.00 -95.95 39.81
N GLU A 213 -76.50 -94.91 40.48
CA GLU A 213 -77.75 -94.95 41.24
C GLU A 213 -78.95 -95.27 40.35
N GLN A 214 -79.07 -94.63 39.18
CA GLN A 214 -80.10 -94.94 38.19
C GLN A 214 -79.98 -96.39 37.72
N ARG A 215 -78.77 -96.89 37.41
CA ARG A 215 -78.56 -98.30 37.05
C ARG A 215 -79.00 -99.24 38.17
N LYS A 216 -78.71 -98.93 39.44
CA LYS A 216 -79.20 -99.69 40.60
C LYS A 216 -80.73 -99.62 40.72
N ALA A 217 -81.33 -98.46 40.54
CA ALA A 217 -82.78 -98.27 40.55
C ALA A 217 -83.46 -99.03 39.39
N TYR A 218 -82.87 -99.02 38.19
CA TYR A 218 -83.30 -99.83 37.05
C TYR A 218 -83.15 -101.32 37.32
N GLN A 219 -82.07 -101.78 37.96
CA GLN A 219 -81.91 -103.18 38.39
C GLN A 219 -82.95 -103.59 39.44
N GLN A 220 -83.27 -102.70 40.39
CA GLN A 220 -84.35 -102.91 41.36
C GLN A 220 -85.72 -102.94 40.69
N LEU A 221 -85.95 -102.06 39.72
CA LEU A 221 -87.15 -102.08 38.89
C LEU A 221 -87.23 -103.33 38.03
N GLU A 222 -86.16 -103.80 37.39
CA GLU A 222 -86.11 -105.08 36.68
C GLU A 222 -86.37 -106.26 37.63
N ALA A 223 -85.81 -106.23 38.86
CA ALA A 223 -86.07 -107.24 39.88
C ALA A 223 -87.53 -107.27 40.34
N VAL A 224 -88.20 -106.12 40.40
CA VAL A 224 -89.62 -105.99 40.78
C VAL A 224 -90.56 -106.23 39.57
N LEU A 225 -90.17 -105.84 38.36
CA LEU A 225 -90.91 -106.06 37.11
C LEU A 225 -90.76 -107.50 36.58
N SER A 226 -89.80 -108.28 37.09
CA SER A 226 -89.73 -109.74 36.87
C SER A 226 -90.83 -110.51 37.62
N LEU A 227 -91.66 -109.84 38.42
CA LEU A 227 -92.86 -110.36 39.09
C LEU A 227 -94.09 -109.49 38.75
N GLY A 228 -94.71 -109.75 37.60
CA GLY A 228 -96.10 -109.30 37.35
C GLY A 228 -96.30 -108.49 36.07
N ASN A 229 -97.11 -109.09 35.19
CA ASN A 229 -97.30 -108.80 33.77
C ASN A 229 -98.47 -107.82 33.49
N VAL A 230 -98.55 -107.35 32.22
CA VAL A 230 -99.75 -106.92 31.44
C VAL A 230 -100.10 -105.41 31.30
N SER A 231 -99.70 -104.87 30.13
CA SER A 231 -100.52 -104.23 29.07
C SER A 231 -101.10 -102.80 29.14
N THR A 232 -100.91 -102.14 27.98
CA THR A 232 -101.87 -101.37 27.15
C THR A 232 -102.16 -99.87 27.35
N SER A 233 -101.70 -99.11 26.34
CA SER A 233 -102.49 -98.33 25.37
C SER A 233 -102.66 -96.80 25.51
N LYS A 234 -102.58 -96.15 24.32
CA LYS A 234 -103.14 -94.84 23.88
C LYS A 234 -102.67 -93.59 24.65
N GLY A 235 -102.23 -92.49 24.02
CA GLY A 235 -102.54 -91.90 22.72
C GLY A 235 -103.00 -90.44 22.94
N LEU A 236 -102.68 -89.56 21.98
CA LEU A 236 -103.08 -88.12 21.86
C LEU A 236 -102.19 -87.12 22.61
N ALA A 237 -101.99 -85.87 22.21
CA ALA A 237 -102.00 -85.06 20.97
C ALA A 237 -102.08 -83.58 21.43
N ALA A 238 -101.63 -82.66 20.58
CA ALA A 238 -101.88 -81.20 20.60
C ALA A 238 -101.09 -80.38 21.66
N ALA A 239 -100.15 -79.52 21.28
CA ALA A 239 -100.25 -78.26 20.50
C ALA A 239 -100.66 -77.05 21.35
N SER A 240 -99.74 -76.09 21.52
CA SER A 240 -100.02 -74.65 21.42
C SER A 240 -98.75 -73.79 21.58
N LYS A 241 -98.47 -73.04 20.53
CA LYS A 241 -97.58 -71.87 20.36
C LYS A 241 -97.96 -70.69 21.34
N PRO A 242 -97.56 -69.43 21.07
CA PRO A 242 -96.24 -68.78 21.27
C PRO A 242 -96.41 -67.45 22.07
N SER A 243 -95.34 -66.68 22.32
CA SER A 243 -95.39 -65.20 22.27
C SER A 243 -94.06 -64.56 22.70
N SER A 244 -93.35 -63.99 21.72
CA SER A 244 -92.64 -62.71 21.86
C SER A 244 -93.69 -61.56 21.82
N PRO A 245 -93.38 -60.25 21.92
CA PRO A 245 -92.09 -59.54 21.88
C PRO A 245 -91.98 -58.44 22.98
N LYS A 246 -90.97 -57.56 23.06
CA LYS A 246 -90.92 -56.29 22.32
C LYS A 246 -89.65 -55.48 22.66
N VAL A 247 -89.06 -54.97 21.58
CA VAL A 247 -88.07 -53.90 21.31
C VAL A 247 -87.85 -52.76 22.32
N THR A 248 -86.64 -52.16 22.25
CA THR A 248 -86.33 -50.76 21.79
C THR A 248 -84.80 -50.66 21.63
N ALA A 249 -84.20 -50.39 20.46
CA ALA A 249 -84.06 -49.11 19.72
C ALA A 249 -83.40 -48.01 20.62
N VAL A 250 -82.34 -47.28 20.24
CA VAL A 250 -82.24 -46.36 19.08
C VAL A 250 -80.77 -45.92 18.82
N ALA A 251 -80.46 -45.78 17.52
CA ALA A 251 -79.50 -44.93 16.75
C ALA A 251 -78.00 -44.81 17.12
N SER A 252 -77.02 -45.01 16.21
CA SER A 252 -76.68 -44.35 14.90
C SER A 252 -76.31 -42.86 15.04
N ALA A 253 -75.30 -42.29 14.37
CA ALA A 253 -74.44 -42.67 13.23
C ALA A 253 -73.14 -41.80 13.30
N ALA A 254 -71.95 -42.33 12.98
CA ALA A 254 -71.21 -42.26 11.70
C ALA A 254 -70.57 -40.90 11.34
N ALA A 255 -69.27 -40.91 11.06
CA ALA A 255 -68.68 -40.41 9.80
C ALA A 255 -67.15 -40.65 9.76
N VAL A 256 -66.65 -40.99 8.57
CA VAL A 256 -65.27 -41.34 8.20
C VAL A 256 -64.87 -40.43 7.04
N ALA A 257 -63.59 -40.01 6.94
CA ALA A 257 -62.79 -39.99 5.70
C ALA A 257 -61.48 -39.17 5.81
N SER A 258 -60.44 -39.71 5.17
CA SER A 258 -59.26 -39.04 4.57
C SER A 258 -59.37 -39.22 3.03
N PRO A 259 -58.61 -38.55 2.11
CA PRO A 259 -57.14 -38.60 1.98
C PRO A 259 -56.44 -37.33 1.35
N SER A 260 -55.20 -37.51 0.89
CA SER A 260 -54.05 -36.61 0.66
C SER A 260 -53.98 -35.68 -0.59
N ASN A 261 -52.97 -34.76 -0.54
CA ASN A 261 -52.01 -34.30 -1.59
C ASN A 261 -52.25 -32.94 -2.31
N LEU A 262 -51.24 -32.03 -2.32
CA LEU A 262 -50.51 -31.47 -3.50
C LEU A 262 -49.58 -30.27 -3.15
N SER A 263 -48.40 -30.25 -3.78
CA SER A 263 -47.37 -29.21 -3.87
C SER A 263 -47.79 -27.93 -4.61
N GLN A 264 -47.18 -26.77 -4.29
CA GLN A 264 -46.31 -25.96 -5.19
C GLN A 264 -45.99 -24.57 -4.59
N GLN A 265 -44.88 -24.03 -5.08
CA GLN A 265 -44.10 -22.89 -4.61
C GLN A 265 -44.35 -21.67 -5.56
N PRO A 266 -43.43 -20.69 -5.72
CA PRO A 266 -43.56 -19.26 -5.37
C PRO A 266 -43.73 -18.32 -6.59
N SER A 267 -43.50 -17.00 -6.36
CA SER A 267 -42.90 -15.99 -7.26
C SER A 267 -43.78 -14.81 -7.72
N GLN A 268 -43.22 -13.60 -7.57
CA GLN A 268 -43.00 -12.52 -8.56
C GLN A 268 -42.70 -11.22 -7.75
N SER A 269 -41.61 -10.47 -7.86
CA SER A 269 -40.74 -9.98 -8.96
C SER A 269 -41.45 -9.08 -9.98
N GLY A 270 -41.11 -7.78 -9.93
CA GLY A 270 -41.41 -6.70 -10.89
C GLY A 270 -41.17 -5.37 -10.16
N ALA A 271 -40.08 -4.59 -10.33
CA ALA A 271 -39.39 -4.10 -11.52
C ALA A 271 -40.32 -3.34 -12.48
N MET A 272 -40.43 -2.01 -12.30
CA MET A 272 -40.47 -1.03 -13.39
C MET A 272 -40.38 0.43 -12.88
N GLU A 273 -39.23 1.03 -13.17
CA GLU A 273 -39.03 2.35 -13.79
C GLU A 273 -39.76 3.60 -13.25
N GLY A 274 -38.94 4.47 -12.63
CA GLY A 274 -39.16 5.91 -12.45
C GLY A 274 -38.42 6.76 -13.51
N PRO A 275 -38.51 8.10 -13.41
CA PRO A 275 -38.16 9.11 -14.44
C PRO A 275 -36.63 9.19 -14.64
N PRO A 276 -36.04 10.03 -15.53
CA PRO A 276 -34.61 9.90 -15.87
C PRO A 276 -33.77 10.15 -14.62
N GLU A 277 -33.35 9.05 -13.99
CA GLU A 277 -32.50 9.09 -12.81
C GLU A 277 -31.15 9.59 -13.29
N GLU A 278 -30.64 10.63 -12.64
CA GLU A 278 -29.22 10.96 -12.75
C GLU A 278 -28.44 9.66 -12.50
N PRO A 279 -27.45 9.34 -13.35
CA PRO A 279 -26.77 8.05 -13.28
C PRO A 279 -26.27 7.87 -11.86
N SER A 280 -26.66 6.75 -11.25
CA SER A 280 -26.29 6.44 -9.87
C SER A 280 -24.77 6.42 -9.75
N GLU A 281 -24.23 6.57 -8.54
CA GLU A 281 -22.79 6.47 -8.32
C GLU A 281 -22.22 5.13 -8.84
N GLU A 282 -23.04 4.08 -8.86
CA GLU A 282 -22.72 2.77 -9.43
C GLU A 282 -22.62 2.82 -10.96
N ASP A 283 -23.47 3.59 -11.64
CA ASP A 283 -23.42 3.81 -13.09
C ASP A 283 -22.18 4.61 -13.49
N VAL A 284 -21.88 5.66 -12.73
CA VAL A 284 -20.70 6.51 -12.89
C VAL A 284 -19.41 5.71 -12.70
N ALA A 285 -19.36 4.86 -11.67
CA ALA A 285 -18.23 3.97 -11.42
C ALA A 285 -18.05 2.92 -12.53
N ARG A 286 -19.15 2.34 -13.03
CA ARG A 286 -19.12 1.37 -14.14
C ARG A 286 -18.62 2.00 -15.44
N ALA A 287 -19.13 3.18 -15.79
CA ALA A 287 -18.68 3.90 -16.98
C ALA A 287 -17.20 4.26 -16.86
N PHE A 288 -16.74 4.76 -15.71
CA PHE A 288 -15.34 5.12 -15.49
C PHE A 288 -14.40 3.91 -15.66
N ALA A 289 -14.79 2.75 -15.12
CA ALA A 289 -14.02 1.51 -15.24
C ALA A 289 -13.89 1.00 -16.69
N MET A 290 -14.79 1.38 -17.60
CA MET A 290 -14.66 1.03 -19.03
C MET A 290 -13.56 1.84 -19.73
N TYR A 291 -13.30 3.07 -19.27
CA TYR A 291 -12.31 3.97 -19.87
C TYR A 291 -10.93 3.87 -19.20
N ASP A 292 -10.85 3.31 -17.98
CA ASP A 292 -9.60 2.94 -17.32
C ASP A 292 -9.09 1.58 -17.83
N THR A 293 -8.53 1.58 -19.05
CA THR A 293 -7.99 0.37 -19.68
C THR A 293 -6.76 -0.20 -18.94
N GLU A 294 -6.09 0.62 -18.14
CA GLU A 294 -4.86 0.25 -17.42
C GLU A 294 -5.15 -0.25 -16.00
N GLY A 295 -6.38 -0.03 -15.48
CA GLY A 295 -6.80 -0.43 -14.14
C GLY A 295 -6.08 0.31 -13.02
N VAL A 296 -5.59 1.52 -13.30
CA VAL A 296 -4.76 2.32 -12.38
C VAL A 296 -5.63 3.26 -11.53
N GLY A 297 -6.91 3.39 -11.84
CA GLY A 297 -7.85 4.31 -11.19
C GLY A 297 -7.86 5.72 -11.81
N GLU A 298 -7.26 5.88 -12.97
CA GLU A 298 -7.11 7.16 -13.69
C GLU A 298 -7.42 6.99 -15.18
N ILE A 299 -8.08 7.96 -15.79
CA ILE A 299 -8.36 7.98 -17.22
C ILE A 299 -7.62 9.14 -17.93
N PRO A 300 -7.21 8.99 -19.19
CA PRO A 300 -6.68 10.11 -19.98
C PRO A 300 -7.71 11.24 -20.14
N THR A 301 -7.28 12.49 -20.09
CA THR A 301 -8.17 13.66 -20.28
C THR A 301 -8.91 13.65 -21.62
N LEU A 302 -8.31 13.06 -22.66
CA LEU A 302 -8.92 12.89 -23.99
C LEU A 302 -10.14 11.94 -23.98
N SER A 303 -10.22 11.03 -23.00
CA SER A 303 -11.31 10.06 -22.86
C SER A 303 -12.53 10.62 -22.12
N LEU A 304 -12.42 11.82 -21.53
CA LEU A 304 -13.51 12.44 -20.77
C LEU A 304 -14.75 12.72 -21.63
N ASP A 305 -14.58 13.12 -22.90
CA ASP A 305 -15.72 13.35 -23.81
C ASP A 305 -16.52 12.07 -24.08
N GLY A 306 -15.83 10.94 -24.25
CA GLY A 306 -16.46 9.63 -24.44
C GLY A 306 -17.22 9.18 -23.20
N LEU A 307 -16.58 9.30 -22.03
CA LEU A 307 -17.19 8.96 -20.75
C LEU A 307 -18.49 9.75 -20.49
N LEU A 308 -18.48 11.05 -20.76
CA LEU A 308 -19.64 11.92 -20.56
C LEU A 308 -20.78 11.62 -21.54
N ARG A 309 -20.46 11.20 -22.78
CA ARG A 309 -21.45 10.73 -23.76
C ARG A 309 -22.10 9.42 -23.33
N ASP A 310 -21.32 8.50 -22.76
CA ASP A 310 -21.82 7.21 -22.28
C ASP A 310 -22.69 7.37 -21.02
N LEU A 311 -22.41 8.38 -20.20
CA LEU A 311 -23.26 8.80 -19.08
C LEU A 311 -24.49 9.62 -19.51
N GLY A 312 -24.67 9.87 -20.81
CA GLY A 312 -25.83 10.57 -21.36
C GLY A 312 -25.81 12.09 -21.21
N VAL A 313 -24.67 12.68 -20.82
CA VAL A 313 -24.51 14.13 -20.60
C VAL A 313 -23.40 14.68 -21.52
N PRO A 314 -23.67 14.87 -22.82
CA PRO A 314 -22.69 15.42 -23.74
C PRO A 314 -22.41 16.89 -23.45
N LEU A 315 -21.14 17.26 -23.30
CA LEU A 315 -20.72 18.65 -23.15
C LEU A 315 -20.33 19.26 -24.50
N ASN A 316 -20.51 20.58 -24.62
CA ASN A 316 -19.95 21.32 -25.76
C ASN A 316 -18.41 21.45 -25.62
N PRO A 317 -17.65 21.62 -26.72
CA PRO A 317 -16.18 21.69 -26.68
C PRO A 317 -15.61 22.73 -25.70
N SER A 318 -16.29 23.87 -25.56
CA SER A 318 -15.92 24.90 -24.59
C SER A 318 -16.15 24.46 -23.14
N GLN A 319 -17.24 23.74 -22.87
CA GLN A 319 -17.57 23.21 -21.53
C GLN A 319 -16.67 22.04 -21.16
N LEU A 320 -16.34 21.17 -22.13
CA LEU A 320 -15.39 20.09 -21.96
C LEU A 320 -13.99 20.63 -21.60
N SER A 321 -13.53 21.67 -22.31
CA SER A 321 -12.24 22.30 -22.01
C SER A 321 -12.20 22.88 -20.59
N GLN A 322 -13.32 23.45 -20.13
CA GLN A 322 -13.46 23.96 -18.77
C GLN A 322 -13.49 22.83 -17.72
N ALA A 323 -14.19 21.73 -18.00
CA ALA A 323 -14.23 20.56 -17.14
C ALA A 323 -12.85 19.93 -16.98
N ILE A 324 -12.10 19.78 -18.07
CA ILE A 324 -10.72 19.28 -18.04
C ILE A 324 -9.83 20.20 -17.21
N ALA A 325 -9.94 21.53 -17.36
CA ALA A 325 -9.16 22.48 -16.58
C ALA A 325 -9.46 22.45 -15.08
N GLN A 326 -10.68 22.08 -14.69
CA GLN A 326 -11.09 21.92 -13.29
C GLN A 326 -10.63 20.59 -12.70
N LEU A 327 -10.73 19.51 -13.50
CA LEU A 327 -10.37 18.15 -13.09
C LEU A 327 -8.86 17.93 -13.05
N ASP A 328 -8.13 18.41 -14.05
CA ASP A 328 -6.67 18.25 -14.18
C ASP A 328 -5.94 19.53 -13.71
N THR A 329 -6.16 19.91 -12.46
CA THR A 329 -5.47 21.09 -11.86
C THR A 329 -3.95 20.87 -11.78
N SER A 330 -3.53 19.61 -11.70
CA SER A 330 -2.14 19.19 -11.58
C SER A 330 -1.40 19.08 -12.93
N GLN A 331 -2.10 19.26 -14.06
CA GLN A 331 -1.58 19.13 -15.43
C GLN A 331 -0.87 17.78 -15.69
N THR A 332 -1.39 16.71 -15.09
CA THR A 332 -0.85 15.36 -15.28
C THR A 332 -1.32 14.74 -16.59
N GLY A 333 -2.34 15.31 -17.23
CA GLY A 333 -3.01 14.75 -18.41
C GLY A 333 -3.89 13.54 -18.09
N ARG A 334 -4.12 13.26 -16.81
CA ARG A 334 -4.93 12.14 -16.31
C ARG A 334 -5.90 12.63 -15.24
N ILE A 335 -7.08 12.03 -15.19
CA ILE A 335 -8.15 12.37 -14.25
C ILE A 335 -8.38 11.16 -13.36
N SER A 336 -8.24 11.32 -12.04
CA SER A 336 -8.54 10.24 -11.09
C SER A 336 -10.04 10.09 -10.87
N PHE A 337 -10.49 8.89 -10.49
CA PHE A 337 -11.90 8.65 -10.17
C PHE A 337 -12.43 9.58 -9.07
N GLY A 338 -11.60 9.89 -8.07
CA GLY A 338 -11.96 10.79 -6.97
C GLY A 338 -12.19 12.23 -7.42
N GLU A 339 -11.34 12.75 -8.32
CA GLU A 339 -11.50 14.09 -8.90
C GLU A 339 -12.75 14.16 -9.78
N PHE A 340 -12.96 13.14 -10.61
CA PHE A 340 -14.15 13.04 -11.47
C PHE A 340 -15.45 12.98 -10.67
N LEU A 341 -15.52 12.15 -9.62
CA LEU A 341 -16.72 12.01 -8.80
C LEU A 341 -17.03 13.27 -8.00
N LEU A 342 -16.00 13.99 -7.52
CA LEU A 342 -16.17 15.25 -6.81
C LEU A 342 -16.76 16.34 -7.73
N TRP A 343 -16.27 16.41 -8.97
CA TRP A 343 -16.80 17.32 -9.99
C TRP A 343 -18.19 16.90 -10.51
N TRP A 344 -18.47 15.60 -10.58
CA TRP A 344 -19.78 15.09 -11.03
C TRP A 344 -20.91 15.37 -10.03
N LYS A 345 -20.61 15.36 -8.74
CA LYS A 345 -21.60 15.57 -7.66
C LYS A 345 -21.77 17.03 -7.22
N GLY A 346 -20.89 17.93 -7.64
CA GLY A 346 -20.84 19.33 -7.20
C GLY A 346 -21.20 20.28 -8.31
#